data_AF-A0A0X3BLP2-F1
#
_entry.id   AF-A0A0X3BLP2-F1
#
_cell.length_a   1.000
_cell.length_b   1.000
_cell.length_c   1.000
_cell.angle_alpha   90.00
_cell.angle_beta   90.00
_cell.angle_gamma   90.00
#
_symmetry.space_group_name_H-M   'P 1'
#
loop_
_entity.id
_entity.type
_entity.pdbx_description
1 polymer ?
#
loop_
_entity_poly.entity_id
_entity_poly.type
_entity_poly.pdbx_seq_one_letter_code
_entity_poly.pdbx_strand_id
1 'polypeptide(L)'
;MERSVPASVDPGDPFNVTLTLLNEGQASASDVSVSINASSDAITPKTSENYYIPILEPGEEAVLLMAFETDTNAPLGLEPILITVDYRNADLAAFRQVATIGVPIVGRARWVSLPSGPNLPGSPPETKWT
;
A
#
# COMPACT_ATOMS: atom_id res chain seq x y z
N MET A 1 -13.97 -7.68 -2.49
CA MET A 1 -12.51 -7.51 -2.71
C MET A 1 -11.92 -6.73 -1.55
N GLU A 2 -10.95 -7.32 -0.88
CA GLU A 2 -10.25 -6.70 0.25
C GLU A 2 -8.79 -6.41 -0.11
N ARG A 3 -8.22 -5.40 0.55
CA ARG A 3 -6.86 -4.93 0.30
C ARG A 3 -6.16 -4.61 1.61
N SER A 4 -4.92 -5.05 1.74
CA SER A 4 -4.04 -4.71 2.86
C SER A 4 -2.82 -3.96 2.35
N VAL A 5 -2.58 -2.79 2.92
CA VAL A 5 -1.47 -1.89 2.59
C VAL A 5 -0.78 -1.39 3.85
N PRO A 6 0.52 -1.06 3.78
CA PRO A 6 1.21 -0.41 4.87
C PRO A 6 0.56 0.95 5.19
N ALA A 7 0.60 1.32 6.48
CA ALA A 7 0.14 2.64 6.93
C ALA A 7 1.00 3.78 6.39
N SER A 8 2.27 3.50 6.09
CA SER A 8 3.20 4.38 5.42
C SER A 8 4.43 3.63 4.91
N VAL A 9 5.09 4.17 3.89
CA VAL A 9 6.33 3.66 3.32
C VAL A 9 7.37 4.78 3.28
N ASP A 10 8.61 4.46 3.66
CA ASP A 10 9.73 5.38 3.55
C ASP A 10 10.35 5.31 2.13
N PRO A 11 10.79 6.44 1.55
CA PRO A 11 11.54 6.42 0.29
C PRO A 11 12.78 5.50 0.36
N GLY A 12 12.91 4.61 -0.61
CA GLY A 12 13.98 3.60 -0.68
C GLY A 12 13.65 2.25 -0.03
N ASP A 13 12.58 2.16 0.74
CA ASP A 13 12.22 0.91 1.42
C ASP A 13 11.25 0.06 0.56
N PRO A 14 11.36 -1.28 0.60
CA PRO A 14 10.38 -2.15 -0.02
C PRO A 14 9.11 -2.25 0.82
N PHE A 15 7.98 -2.54 0.17
CA PHE A 15 6.72 -2.80 0.85
C PHE A 15 5.87 -3.83 0.12
N ASN A 16 4.92 -4.42 0.84
CA ASN A 16 4.02 -5.43 0.31
C ASN A 16 2.58 -4.94 0.30
N VAL A 17 1.82 -5.36 -0.70
CA VAL A 17 0.37 -5.19 -0.78
C VAL A 17 -0.25 -6.57 -0.91
N THR A 18 -1.30 -6.83 -0.14
CA THR A 18 -2.09 -8.06 -0.27
C THR A 18 -3.44 -7.73 -0.87
N LEU A 19 -3.83 -8.47 -1.89
CA LEU A 19 -5.16 -8.41 -2.48
C LEU A 19 -5.88 -9.73 -2.25
N THR A 20 -7.07 -9.67 -1.64
CA THR A 20 -7.95 -10.83 -1.46
C THR A 20 -9.17 -10.69 -2.36
N LEU A 21 -9.31 -11.62 -3.29
CA LEU A 21 -10.44 -11.75 -4.18
C LEU A 21 -11.35 -12.85 -3.68
N LEU A 22 -12.51 -12.47 -3.13
CA LEU A 22 -13.58 -13.37 -2.71
C LEU A 22 -14.68 -13.36 -3.76
N ASN A 23 -15.11 -14.54 -4.21
CA ASN A 23 -16.33 -14.66 -5.00
C ASN A 23 -17.55 -14.70 -4.09
N GLU A 24 -18.18 -13.55 -3.86
CA GLU A 24 -19.42 -13.42 -3.06
C GLU A 24 -20.69 -13.83 -3.85
N GLY A 25 -20.54 -14.21 -5.12
CA GLY A 25 -21.62 -14.66 -5.98
C GLY A 25 -22.13 -16.06 -5.62
N GLN A 26 -23.26 -16.42 -6.21
CA GLN A 26 -23.83 -17.79 -6.11
C GLN A 26 -23.33 -18.73 -7.22
N ALA A 27 -22.49 -18.23 -8.12
CA ALA A 27 -21.97 -18.98 -9.26
C ALA A 27 -20.46 -18.72 -9.43
N SER A 28 -19.76 -19.66 -10.06
CA SER A 28 -18.33 -19.56 -10.32
C SER A 28 -17.99 -18.35 -11.18
N ALA A 29 -16.91 -17.65 -10.84
CA ALA A 29 -16.27 -16.68 -11.73
C ALA A 29 -15.17 -17.37 -12.52
N SER A 30 -15.16 -17.23 -13.83
CA SER A 30 -14.16 -17.84 -14.71
C SER A 30 -13.32 -16.78 -15.43
N ASP A 31 -12.17 -17.22 -15.95
CA ASP A 31 -11.23 -16.37 -16.69
C ASP A 31 -10.86 -15.08 -15.92
N VAL A 32 -10.62 -15.22 -14.61
CA VAL A 32 -10.32 -14.08 -13.75
C VAL A 32 -8.88 -13.62 -14.05
N SER A 33 -8.76 -12.42 -14.60
CA SER A 33 -7.49 -11.76 -14.90
C SER A 33 -7.33 -10.53 -14.03
N VAL A 34 -6.22 -10.43 -13.33
CA VAL A 34 -5.88 -9.30 -12.47
C VAL A 34 -4.66 -8.61 -13.06
N SER A 35 -4.80 -7.32 -13.38
CA SER A 35 -3.73 -6.48 -13.88
C SER A 35 -3.48 -5.34 -12.91
N ILE A 36 -2.23 -5.20 -12.50
CA ILE A 36 -1.74 -4.17 -11.59
C ILE A 36 -0.95 -3.17 -12.42
N ASN A 37 -1.20 -1.90 -12.19
CA ASN A 37 -0.45 -0.81 -12.77
C ASN A 37 -0.02 0.11 -11.63
N ALA A 38 1.24 -0.04 -11.25
CA ALA A 38 1.91 0.76 -10.23
C ALA A 38 3.04 1.62 -10.82
N SER A 39 3.17 1.65 -12.15
CA SER A 39 4.32 2.24 -12.82
C SER A 39 4.31 3.77 -12.69
N SER A 40 5.10 4.27 -11.76
CA SER A 40 5.42 5.69 -11.60
C SER A 40 6.91 5.87 -11.31
N ASP A 41 7.36 7.12 -11.26
CA ASP A 41 8.75 7.43 -10.87
C ASP A 41 9.01 7.15 -9.37
N ALA A 42 7.97 6.86 -8.59
CA ALA A 42 8.04 6.67 -7.14
C ALA A 42 8.07 5.19 -6.72
N ILE A 43 7.34 4.31 -7.43
CA ILE A 43 7.15 2.91 -7.03
C ILE A 43 7.37 1.99 -8.23
N THR A 44 8.08 0.88 -7.99
CA THR A 44 8.33 -0.16 -8.99
C THR A 44 7.88 -1.53 -8.47
N PRO A 45 7.10 -2.30 -9.22
CA PRO A 45 6.72 -3.66 -8.84
C PRO A 45 7.90 -4.63 -8.93
N LYS A 46 7.97 -5.55 -7.96
CA LYS A 46 8.96 -6.65 -7.89
C LYS A 46 8.38 -8.01 -8.20
N THR A 47 7.07 -8.15 -8.07
CA THR A 47 6.32 -9.35 -8.45
C THR A 47 5.64 -9.15 -9.80
N SER A 48 5.02 -10.21 -10.32
CA SER A 48 4.20 -10.07 -11.53
C SER A 48 3.11 -9.01 -11.34
N GLU A 49 2.87 -8.25 -12.40
CA GLU A 49 1.77 -7.30 -12.48
C GLU A 49 0.49 -7.94 -13.04
N ASN A 50 0.58 -9.16 -13.57
CA ASN A 50 -0.55 -9.88 -14.15
C ASN A 50 -0.71 -11.25 -13.49
N TYR A 51 -1.91 -11.52 -13.00
CA TYR A 51 -2.29 -12.80 -12.38
C TYR A 51 -3.50 -13.38 -13.09
N TYR A 52 -3.50 -14.70 -13.27
CA TYR A 52 -4.61 -15.41 -13.88
C TYR A 52 -5.10 -16.51 -12.92
N ILE A 53 -6.41 -16.50 -12.68
CA ILE A 53 -7.12 -17.49 -11.88
C ILE A 53 -8.18 -18.11 -12.80
N PRO A 54 -8.03 -19.40 -13.18
CA PRO A 54 -8.92 -20.02 -14.17
C PRO A 54 -10.39 -20.01 -13.74
N ILE A 55 -10.63 -20.31 -12.46
CA ILE A 55 -11.94 -20.36 -11.86
C ILE A 55 -11.82 -19.98 -10.38
N LEU A 56 -12.84 -19.29 -9.88
CA LEU A 56 -13.02 -18.97 -8.47
C LEU A 56 -14.46 -19.37 -8.09
N GLU A 57 -14.58 -20.45 -7.30
CA GLU A 57 -15.88 -21.01 -6.91
C GLU A 57 -16.64 -20.08 -5.95
N PRO A 58 -17.97 -20.22 -5.80
CA PRO A 58 -18.75 -19.47 -4.81
C PRO A 58 -18.16 -19.61 -3.40
N GLY A 59 -17.85 -18.49 -2.77
CA GLY A 59 -17.23 -18.44 -1.43
C GLY A 59 -15.72 -18.75 -1.40
N GLU A 60 -15.09 -18.99 -2.55
CA GLU A 60 -13.65 -19.20 -2.64
C GLU A 60 -12.89 -17.87 -2.66
N GLU A 61 -11.70 -17.89 -2.05
CA GLU A 61 -10.79 -16.75 -2.00
C GLU A 61 -9.48 -17.04 -2.73
N ALA A 62 -9.03 -16.07 -3.53
CA ALA A 62 -7.68 -16.02 -4.06
C ALA A 62 -6.91 -14.86 -3.41
N VAL A 63 -5.74 -15.19 -2.85
CA VAL A 63 -4.85 -14.23 -2.19
C VAL A 63 -3.64 -13.95 -3.07
N LEU A 64 -3.47 -12.69 -3.47
CA LEU A 64 -2.34 -12.23 -4.26
C LEU A 64 -1.42 -11.38 -3.38
N LEU A 65 -0.16 -11.81 -3.29
CA LEU A 65 0.91 -11.11 -2.58
C LEU A 65 1.75 -10.36 -3.62
N MET A 66 1.76 -9.03 -3.51
CA MET A 66 2.52 -8.16 -4.39
C MET A 66 3.61 -7.46 -3.58
N ALA A 67 4.82 -7.42 -4.13
CA ALA A 67 5.94 -6.69 -3.54
C ALA A 67 6.34 -5.53 -4.46
N PHE A 68 6.70 -4.42 -3.85
CA PHE A 68 7.10 -3.19 -4.52
C PHE A 68 8.36 -2.63 -3.87
N GLU A 69 9.14 -1.89 -4.65
CA GLU A 69 10.19 -1.01 -4.15
C GLU A 69 9.80 0.44 -4.37
N THR A 70 10.19 1.30 -3.43
CA THR A 70 10.03 2.75 -3.54
C THR A 70 11.37 3.39 -3.91
N ASP A 71 11.37 4.36 -4.83
CA ASP A 71 12.59 5.10 -5.18
C ASP A 71 13.10 5.90 -3.97
N THR A 72 14.42 6.02 -3.83
CA THR A 72 15.04 6.80 -2.75
C THR A 72 14.72 8.30 -2.80
N ASN A 73 14.34 8.81 -3.97
CA ASN A 73 13.92 10.19 -4.23
C ASN A 73 12.41 10.29 -4.46
N ALA A 74 11.65 9.23 -4.14
CA ALA A 74 10.21 9.23 -4.32
C ALA A 74 9.58 10.46 -3.65
N PRO A 75 8.72 11.20 -4.36
CA PRO A 75 8.04 12.35 -3.79
C PRO A 75 7.17 11.92 -2.62
N LEU A 76 7.19 12.71 -1.56
CA LEU A 76 6.32 12.48 -0.40
C LEU A 76 4.87 12.77 -0.79
N GLY A 77 3.96 11.90 -0.38
CA GLY A 77 2.55 12.02 -0.74
C GLY A 77 1.85 10.68 -0.84
N LEU A 78 0.69 10.69 -1.49
CA LEU A 78 -0.11 9.48 -1.70
C LEU A 78 0.11 9.00 -3.15
N GLU A 79 0.76 7.86 -3.29
CA GLU A 79 1.06 7.26 -4.59
C GLU A 79 0.00 6.20 -4.96
N PRO A 80 -0.68 6.32 -6.11
CA PRO A 80 -1.74 5.41 -6.48
C PRO A 80 -1.22 4.15 -7.18
N ILE A 81 -1.74 2.99 -6.79
CA ILE A 81 -1.61 1.72 -7.51
C ILE A 81 -2.99 1.34 -8.05
N LEU A 82 -3.10 1.19 -9.37
CA LEU A 82 -4.34 0.82 -10.04
C LEU A 82 -4.41 -0.71 -10.21
N ILE A 83 -5.55 -1.29 -9.85
CA ILE A 83 -5.84 -2.72 -10.01
C ILE A 83 -7.07 -2.84 -10.89
N THR A 84 -6.96 -3.64 -11.94
CA THR A 84 -8.06 -4.02 -12.82
C THR A 84 -8.29 -5.50 -12.70
N VAL A 85 -9.53 -5.90 -12.44
CA VAL A 85 -9.97 -7.30 -12.41
C VAL A 85 -11.00 -7.48 -13.49
N ASP A 86 -10.69 -8.31 -14.48
CA ASP A 86 -11.61 -8.76 -15.52
C ASP A 86 -12.01 -10.21 -15.23
N TYR A 87 -13.29 -10.55 -15.32
CA TYR A 87 -13.78 -11.91 -15.11
C TYR A 87 -15.07 -12.17 -15.87
N ARG A 88 -15.46 -13.44 -15.97
CA ARG A 88 -16.74 -13.86 -16.54
C ARG A 88 -17.61 -14.55 -15.49
N ASN A 89 -18.91 -14.28 -15.53
CA ASN A 89 -19.88 -15.03 -14.72
C ASN A 89 -20.25 -16.36 -15.40
N ALA A 90 -21.16 -17.11 -14.80
CA ALA A 90 -21.66 -18.37 -15.35
C ALA A 90 -22.34 -18.24 -16.73
N ASP A 91 -22.90 -17.08 -17.07
CA ASP A 91 -23.51 -16.80 -18.38
C ASP A 91 -22.46 -16.36 -19.43
N LEU A 92 -21.17 -16.43 -19.09
CA LEU A 92 -20.04 -15.92 -19.88
C LEU A 92 -20.07 -14.41 -20.13
N ALA A 93 -20.91 -13.67 -19.39
CA ALA A 93 -20.92 -12.21 -19.44
C ALA A 93 -19.64 -11.67 -18.79
N ALA A 94 -18.98 -10.76 -19.48
CA ALA A 94 -17.73 -10.15 -19.01
C ALA A 94 -18.01 -8.99 -18.05
N PHE A 95 -17.27 -8.98 -16.94
CA PHE A 95 -17.31 -7.95 -15.92
C PHE A 95 -15.91 -7.38 -15.71
N ARG A 96 -15.86 -6.09 -15.41
CA ARG A 96 -14.64 -5.38 -15.07
C ARG A 96 -14.83 -4.64 -13.76
N GLN A 97 -13.92 -4.85 -12.83
CA GLN A 97 -13.80 -4.10 -11.60
C GLN A 97 -12.48 -3.34 -11.59
N VAL A 98 -12.53 -2.08 -11.19
CA VAL A 98 -11.34 -1.23 -11.05
C VAL A 98 -11.23 -0.74 -9.62
N ALA A 99 -10.01 -0.72 -9.12
CA ALA A 99 -9.68 -0.34 -7.76
C ALA A 99 -8.38 0.46 -7.72
N THR A 100 -8.35 1.52 -6.91
CA THR A 100 -7.14 2.32 -6.69
C THR A 100 -6.71 2.22 -5.24
N ILE A 101 -5.49 1.76 -5.00
CA ILE A 101 -4.85 1.68 -3.70
C ILE A 101 -3.95 2.91 -3.54
N GLY A 102 -4.14 3.71 -2.48
CA GLY A 102 -3.21 4.79 -2.18
C GLY A 102 -2.13 4.31 -1.21
N VAL A 103 -0.86 4.46 -1.60
CA VAL A 103 0.30 4.15 -0.77
C VAL A 103 0.89 5.45 -0.24
N PRO A 104 0.77 5.75 1.07
CA PRO A 104 1.35 6.95 1.64
C PRO A 104 2.87 6.81 1.77
N ILE A 105 3.60 7.58 0.98
CA ILE A 105 5.06 7.72 1.07
C ILE A 105 5.35 8.87 2.04
N VAL A 106 5.88 8.52 3.22
CA VAL A 106 6.24 9.48 4.26
C VAL A 106 7.74 9.39 4.50
N GLY A 107 8.42 10.52 4.50
CA GLY A 107 9.84 10.53 4.84
C GLY A 107 10.04 10.37 6.34
N ARG A 108 11.06 9.61 6.74
CA ARG A 108 11.54 9.55 8.13
C ARG A 108 11.68 10.94 8.77
N ALA A 109 10.98 11.15 9.88
CA ALA A 109 11.22 12.30 10.74
C ALA A 109 12.61 12.14 11.39
N ARG A 110 13.60 12.93 10.94
CA ARG A 110 14.91 12.99 11.61
C ARG A 110 14.85 14.03 12.71
N TRP A 111 14.77 13.57 13.96
CA TRP A 111 15.00 14.43 15.11
C TRP A 111 16.47 14.83 15.14
N VAL A 112 16.75 16.12 14.92
CA VAL A 112 18.04 16.70 15.28
C VAL A 112 17.91 17.19 16.71
N SER A 113 18.55 16.51 17.66
CA SER A 113 18.76 17.09 18.98
C SER A 113 19.61 18.34 18.78
N LEU A 114 19.05 19.54 19.03
CA LEU A 114 19.86 20.73 19.16
C LEU A 114 20.87 20.47 20.28
N PRO A 115 22.17 20.75 20.10
CA PRO A 115 23.11 20.65 21.20
C PRO A 115 22.58 21.53 22.34
N SER A 116 22.37 20.94 23.51
CA SER A 116 22.12 21.67 24.74
C SER A 116 23.21 22.73 24.87
N GLY A 117 22.83 23.99 24.68
CA GLY A 117 23.74 25.12 24.74
C GLY A 117 24.46 25.17 26.09
N PRO A 118 25.62 25.84 26.18
CA PRO A 118 26.40 25.87 27.41
C PRO A 118 25.55 26.49 28.54
N ASN A 119 25.59 25.85 29.71
CA ASN A 119 24.97 26.32 30.95
C ASN A 119 25.12 27.84 31.11
N LEU A 120 24.00 28.57 31.15
CA LEU A 120 23.97 29.95 31.61
C LEU A 120 24.19 29.95 33.13
N PRO A 121 25.24 30.61 33.67
CA PRO A 121 25.35 30.79 35.11
C PRO A 121 24.43 31.93 35.54
N GLY A 122 23.44 31.61 36.38
CA GLY A 122 22.65 32.63 37.07
C GLY A 122 21.19 32.26 37.31
N SER A 123 20.94 31.26 38.14
CA SER A 123 19.64 31.15 38.83
C SER A 123 19.65 32.11 40.02
N PRO A 124 18.70 33.07 40.15
CA PRO A 124 18.53 33.78 41.41
C PRO A 124 17.94 32.83 42.48
N PRO A 125 18.23 33.05 43.77
CA PRO A 125 17.79 32.15 44.83
C PRO A 125 16.25 32.16 44.97
N GLU A 126 15.68 30.97 45.13
CA GLU A 126 14.25 30.76 45.40
C GLU A 126 13.82 31.52 46.66
N THR A 127 12.81 32.38 46.53
CA THR A 127 12.12 32.95 47.70
C THR A 127 10.94 32.05 48.04
N LYS A 128 11.04 31.37 49.18
CA LYS A 128 10.03 30.50 49.78
C LYS A 128 8.92 31.38 50.40
N TRP A 129 7.68 31.27 49.93
CA TRP A 129 6.52 31.89 50.61
C TRP A 129 5.77 30.82 51.42
N THR A 130 5.67 31.06 52.73
CA THR A 130 4.74 30.40 53.67
C THR A 130 3.32 30.91 53.50
#